data_AF-A0A534C5S8-F1
#
_entry.id   AF-A0A534C5S8-F1
#
_cell.length_a   1.000
_cell.length_b   1.000
_cell.length_c   1.000
_cell.angle_alpha   90.00
_cell.angle_beta   90.00
_cell.angle_gamma   90.00
#
_symmetry.space_group_name_H-M   'P 1'
#
loop_
_entity.id
_entity.type
_entity.pdbx_description
1 polymer ?
#
loop_
_entity_poly.entity_id
_entity_poly.type
_entity_poly.pdbx_seq_one_letter_code
_entity_poly.pdbx_strand_id
1 'polypeptide(L)' 'MSPAAIDRVFERRLSAFINAGQPQLLQGGRKGVEKESLRVTPQGRLAGTPHPRALGSALTDEHITT' A
#
# COMPACT_ATOMS: atom_id res chain seq x y z
N MET A 1 -26.64 -17.02 0.55
CA MET A 1 -25.31 -16.50 0.17
C MET A 1 -25.08 -16.87 -1.30
N SER A 2 -25.19 -15.92 -2.21
CA SER A 2 -24.90 -16.18 -3.64
C SER A 2 -23.40 -16.42 -3.77
N PRO A 3 -22.93 -17.53 -4.37
CA PRO A 3 -21.53 -17.64 -4.72
C PRO A 3 -21.27 -16.50 -5.71
N ALA A 4 -20.32 -15.61 -5.41
CA ALA A 4 -19.97 -14.52 -6.30
C ALA A 4 -19.76 -15.13 -7.69
N ALA A 5 -20.67 -14.84 -8.63
CA ALA A 5 -20.59 -15.38 -9.97
C ALA A 5 -19.28 -14.88 -10.54
N ILE A 6 -18.28 -15.75 -10.64
CA ILE A 6 -16.99 -15.36 -11.18
C ILE A 6 -17.28 -14.91 -12.61
N ASP A 7 -16.97 -13.64 -12.87
CA ASP A 7 -17.24 -12.99 -14.15
C ASP A 7 -16.63 -13.83 -15.28
N ARG A 8 -17.44 -14.21 -16.28
CA ARG A 8 -16.97 -14.99 -17.44
C ARG A 8 -15.82 -14.30 -18.16
N VAL A 9 -15.74 -12.97 -18.08
CA VAL A 9 -14.62 -12.18 -18.62
C VAL A 9 -13.35 -12.41 -17.81
N PHE A 10 -13.45 -12.49 -16.49
CA PHE A 10 -12.32 -12.80 -15.60
C PHE A 10 -11.74 -14.18 -15.92
N GLU A 11 -12.59 -15.21 -15.97
CA GLU A 11 -12.15 -16.59 -16.27
C GLU A 11 -11.44 -16.70 -17.62
N ARG A 12 -12.00 -16.05 -18.66
CA ARG A 12 -11.39 -16.02 -19.99
C ARG A 12 -10.01 -15.35 -19.97
N ARG A 13 -9.86 -14.23 -19.26
CA ARG A 13 -8.59 -13.49 -19.15
C ARG A 13 -7.55 -14.28 -18.36
N LEU A 14 -7.96 -14.88 -17.24
CA LEU A 14 -7.08 -15.72 -16.42
C LEU A 14 -6.59 -16.94 -17.21
N SER A 15 -7.50 -17.63 -17.91
CA SER A 15 -7.15 -18.76 -18.77
C SER A 15 -6.18 -18.37 -19.89
N ALA A 16 -6.42 -17.24 -20.57
CA ALA A 16 -5.52 -16.74 -21.60
C ALA A 16 -4.13 -16.41 -21.03
N PHE A 17 -4.07 -15.80 -19.84
CA PHE A 17 -2.82 -15.49 -19.16
C PHE A 17 -2.03 -16.76 -18.79
N ILE A 18 -2.69 -17.76 -18.21
CA ILE A 18 -2.07 -19.04 -17.85
C ILE A 18 -1.54 -19.74 -19.10
N ASN A 19 -2.37 -19.81 -20.15
CA ASN A 19 -2.02 -20.50 -21.41
C ASN A 19 -0.89 -19.79 -22.18
N ALA A 20 -0.71 -18.48 -22.00
CA ALA A 20 0.40 -17.75 -22.59
C ALA A 20 1.77 -18.18 -22.01
N GLY A 21 1.81 -18.76 -20.81
CA GLY A 21 3.05 -19.28 -20.21
C GLY A 21 4.09 -18.21 -19.87
N GLN A 22 3.66 -16.97 -19.63
CA GLN A 22 4.53 -15.80 -19.42
C GLN A 22 4.37 -15.22 -18.00
N PRO A 23 4.80 -15.93 -16.93
CA PRO A 23 4.65 -15.45 -15.55
C PRO A 23 5.38 -14.13 -15.27
N GLN A 24 6.35 -13.77 -16.10
CA GLN A 24 7.12 -12.51 -15.99
C GLN A 24 6.26 -11.28 -16.23
N LEU A 25 5.11 -11.40 -16.93
CA LEU A 25 4.20 -10.29 -17.18
C LEU A 25 3.57 -9.70 -15.90
N LEU A 26 3.47 -10.48 -14.82
CA LEU A 26 3.00 -10.00 -13.51
C LEU A 26 4.14 -9.55 -12.60
N GLN A 27 5.39 -9.70 -13.04
CA GLN A 27 6.57 -9.28 -12.29
C GLN A 27 6.92 -7.82 -12.63
N GLY A 28 7.73 -7.18 -11.78
CA GLY A 28 8.20 -5.80 -12.02
C GLY A 28 7.16 -4.70 -11.77
N GLY A 29 5.94 -5.02 -11.34
CA GLY A 29 4.95 -4.03 -10.95
C GLY A 29 5.47 -3.12 -9.82
N ARG A 30 5.50 -1.81 -10.08
CA ARG A 30 5.91 -0.78 -9.11
C ARG A 30 4.87 -0.67 -8.01
N LYS A 31 5.31 -0.59 -6.76
CA LYS A 31 4.45 -0.48 -5.57
C LYS A 31 4.97 0.65 -4.69
N GLY A 32 4.04 1.42 -4.12
CA GLY A 32 4.30 2.37 -3.03
C GLY A 32 3.61 1.88 -1.76
N VAL A 33 4.11 2.31 -0.60
CA VAL A 33 3.51 2.00 0.71
C VAL A 33 3.41 3.27 1.52
N GLU A 34 2.24 3.48 2.11
CA GLU A 34 1.98 4.53 3.09
C GLU A 34 1.65 3.87 4.43
N LYS A 35 2.09 4.49 5.53
CA LYS A 35 1.86 4.00 6.89
C LYS A 35 1.61 5.16 7.83
N GLU A 36 0.54 5.04 8.60
CA GLU A 36 0.23 5.96 9.70
C GLU A 36 0.61 5.35 11.04
N SER A 37 1.09 6.20 11.96
CA SER A 37 1.31 5.82 13.36
C SER A 37 1.33 7.04 14.26
N LEU A 38 0.88 6.87 15.50
CA LEU A 38 0.90 7.93 16.51
C LEU A 38 2.28 8.00 17.18
N ARG A 39 2.79 9.21 17.41
CA ARG A 39 3.96 9.42 18.26
C ARG A 39 3.55 9.24 19.72
N VAL A 40 4.33 8.48 20.48
CA VAL A 40 4.04 8.15 21.89
C VAL A 40 5.23 8.42 22.80
N THR A 41 4.97 8.66 24.09
CA THR A 41 5.98 8.70 25.15
C THR A 41 6.41 7.28 25.55
N PRO A 42 7.53 7.10 26.26
CA PRO A 42 7.95 5.79 26.78
C PRO A 42 6.92 5.11 27.68
N GLN A 43 6.00 5.88 28.29
CA GLN A 43 4.90 5.38 29.11
C GLN A 43 3.65 5.02 28.28
N GLY A 44 3.73 5.05 26.95
CA GLY A 44 2.64 4.68 26.04
C GLY A 44 1.54 5.74 25.91
N ARG A 45 1.80 7.00 26.28
CA ARG A 45 0.83 8.11 26.11
C ARG A 45 1.09 8.86 24.80
N LEU A 46 0.09 9.55 24.26
CA LEU A 46 0.29 10.42 23.09
C LEU A 46 1.36 11.48 23.37
N ALA A 47 2.29 11.64 22.43
CA ALA A 47 3.28 12.70 22.50
C ALA A 47 2.63 14.04 22.14
N GLY A 48 2.64 15.00 23.08
CA GLY A 48 2.13 16.37 22.84
C GLY A 48 3.13 17.31 22.16
N THR A 49 4.30 16.81 21.75
CA THR A 49 5.31 17.64 21.07
C THR A 49 4.92 17.90 19.61
N PRO A 50 5.34 19.03 19.01
CA PRO A 50 5.16 19.29 17.58
C PRO A 50 5.86 18.26 16.67
N HIS A 51 5.64 18.36 15.35
CA HIS A 51 6.38 17.59 14.36
C HIS A 51 7.91 17.76 14.56
N PRO A 52 8.70 16.68 14.60
CA PRO A 52 10.14 16.78 14.84
C PRO A 52 10.86 17.58 13.74
N ARG A 53 11.57 18.66 14.12
CA ARG A 53 12.29 19.52 13.15
C ARG A 53 13.31 18.77 12.28
N ALA A 54 13.89 17.70 12.81
CA ALA A 54 14.86 16.88 12.08
C ALA A 54 14.25 16.10 10.90
N LEU A 55 12.92 15.96 10.85
CA LEU A 55 12.19 15.31 9.76
C LEU A 55 11.75 16.31 8.67
N GLY A 56 12.18 17.58 8.76
CA GLY A 56 11.86 18.60 7.77
C GLY A 56 10.48 19.22 7.96
N SER A 57 9.82 19.51 6.83
CA SER A 57 8.51 20.17 6.78
C SER A 57 7.45 19.14 6.42
N ALA A 58 6.51 18.89 7.33
CA ALA A 58 5.40 17.98 7.08
C ALA A 58 4.59 18.34 5.81
N LEU A 59 4.57 19.61 5.40
CA LEU A 59 3.84 20.07 4.21
C LEU A 59 4.54 19.71 2.88
N THR A 60 5.86 19.56 2.88
CA THR A 60 6.66 19.51 1.63
C THR A 60 7.67 18.38 1.56
N ASP A 61 7.84 17.60 2.64
CA ASP A 61 8.74 16.45 2.63
C ASP A 61 8.18 15.31 1.76
N GLU A 62 9.05 14.69 0.95
CA GLU A 62 8.64 13.66 -0.02
C GLU A 62 8.35 12.29 0.62
N HIS A 63 8.75 12.07 1.87
CA HIS A 63 8.75 10.74 2.49
C HIS A 63 8.08 10.71 3.88
N ILE A 64 8.05 11.81 4.62
CA ILE A 64 7.53 11.87 5.99
C ILE A 64 6.62 13.08 6.19
N THR A 65 5.33 12.82 6.38
CA THR A 65 4.30 13.85 6.65
C THR A 65 3.50 13.52 7.92
N THR A 66 2.45 14.29 8.22
CA THR A 66 1.59 14.12 9.42
C THR A 66 0.13 14.32 9.11
#